data_AF-A0A969G5L4-F1
#
_entry.id   AF-A0A969G5L4-F1
#
_cell.length_a   1.000
_cell.length_b   1.000
_cell.length_c   1.000
_cell.angle_alpha   90.00
_cell.angle_beta   90.00
_cell.angle_gamma   90.00
#
_symmetry.space_group_name_H-M   'P 1'
#
loop_
_entity.id
_entity.type
_entity.pdbx_description
1 polymer ?
#
loop_
_entity_poly.entity_id
_entity_poly.type
_entity_poly.pdbx_seq_one_letter_code
_entity_poly.pdbx_strand_id
1 'polypeptide(L)'
;MCIFSRDITSVFATKIFTRKSAPDRQYLVYEMGYLAKEELAMILPLPIEQNPGEEPVRFIDLSGYGDFFKDLDSPFDKYFGRSLSMKVGDSVGLKVHSVGEFGSLLCAIDRGV
;
A
#
# COMPACT_ATOMS: atom_id res chain seq x y z
N MET A 1 2.25 -0.11 6.35
CA MET A 1 1.95 -0.20 7.79
C MET A 1 1.58 1.18 8.31
N CYS A 2 0.38 1.35 8.85
CA CYS A 2 -0.12 2.60 9.43
C CYS A 2 0.00 2.56 10.95
N ILE A 3 0.05 3.74 11.57
CA ILE A 3 0.05 3.91 13.03
C ILE A 3 -1.35 4.34 13.45
N PHE A 4 -1.85 3.80 14.56
CA PHE A 4 -3.14 4.18 15.13
C PHE A 4 -2.92 5.04 16.38
N SER A 5 -3.67 6.13 16.52
CA SER A 5 -3.52 7.02 17.69
C SER A 5 -4.12 6.45 18.98
N ARG A 6 -4.90 5.37 18.87
CA ARG A 6 -5.63 4.65 19.92
C ARG A 6 -5.51 3.14 19.69
N ASP A 7 -6.04 2.34 20.62
CA ASP A 7 -6.04 0.89 20.54
C ASP A 7 -6.88 0.37 19.35
N ILE A 8 -6.26 -0.53 18.59
CA ILE A 8 -6.89 -1.23 17.48
C ILE A 8 -7.10 -2.70 17.83
N THR A 9 -8.30 -3.22 17.54
CA THR A 9 -8.61 -4.64 17.78
C THR A 9 -8.03 -5.52 16.68
N SER A 10 -8.18 -5.11 15.43
CA SER A 10 -7.62 -5.84 14.30
C SER A 10 -7.44 -4.95 13.07
N VAL A 11 -6.50 -5.34 12.23
CA VAL A 11 -6.27 -4.81 10.88
C VAL A 11 -6.30 -5.98 9.90
N PHE A 12 -7.01 -5.82 8.78
CA PHE A 12 -7.16 -6.88 7.79
C PHE A 12 -7.34 -6.33 6.38
N ALA A 13 -7.20 -7.21 5.38
CA ALA A 13 -7.44 -6.90 3.96
C ALA A 13 -6.70 -5.65 3.45
N THR A 14 -5.49 -5.41 3.94
CA THR A 14 -4.66 -4.29 3.50
C THR A 14 -4.27 -4.46 2.02
N LYS A 15 -4.64 -3.49 1.20
CA LYS A 15 -4.27 -3.40 -0.21
C LYS A 15 -3.50 -2.11 -0.45
N ILE A 16 -2.39 -2.23 -1.16
CA ILE A 16 -1.50 -1.12 -1.47
C ILE A 16 -1.21 -1.16 -2.96
N PHE A 17 -1.55 -0.09 -3.65
CA PHE A 17 -1.12 0.12 -5.03
C PHE A 17 -0.13 1.27 -5.05
N THR A 18 1.03 1.06 -5.68
CA THR A 18 2.01 2.11 -5.97
C THR A 18 2.26 2.18 -7.46
N ARG A 19 2.41 3.39 -7.99
CA ARG A 19 2.84 3.59 -9.36
C ARG A 19 3.72 4.82 -9.46
N LYS A 20 4.94 4.64 -9.95
CA LYS A 20 5.79 5.76 -10.35
C LYS A 20 5.17 6.45 -11.57
N SER A 21 5.05 7.78 -11.53
CA SER A 21 4.52 8.57 -12.65
C SER A 21 5.58 9.47 -13.28
N ALA A 22 6.59 9.86 -12.52
CA ALA A 22 7.76 10.63 -12.96
C ALA A 22 8.97 10.25 -12.10
N PRO A 23 10.22 10.66 -12.41
CA PRO A 23 11.41 10.35 -11.62
C PRO A 23 11.26 10.60 -10.10
N ASP A 24 10.54 11.65 -9.76
CA ASP A 24 10.30 12.25 -8.45
C ASP A 24 8.84 12.14 -7.97
N ARG A 25 7.96 11.48 -8.74
CA ARG A 25 6.53 11.40 -8.44
C ARG A 25 6.02 9.97 -8.43
N GLN A 26 5.16 9.69 -7.46
CA GLN A 26 4.47 8.42 -7.32
C GLN A 26 3.02 8.62 -6.88
N TYR A 27 2.16 7.74 -7.37
CA TYR A 27 0.80 7.56 -6.90
C TYR A 27 0.76 6.41 -5.91
N LEU A 28 -0.04 6.57 -4.87
CA LEU A 28 -0.43 5.48 -4.00
C LEU A 28 -1.90 5.53 -3.71
N VAL A 29 -2.50 4.35 -3.77
CA VAL A 29 -3.83 4.09 -3.24
C VAL A 29 -3.68 3.07 -2.12
N TYR A 30 -4.38 3.31 -1.01
CA TYR A 30 -4.34 2.47 0.17
C TYR A 30 -5.76 2.16 0.62
N GLU A 31 -6.04 0.88 0.82
CA GLU A 31 -7.31 0.40 1.38
C GLU A 31 -6.98 -0.60 2.48
N MET A 32 -7.72 -0.55 3.59
CA MET A 32 -7.63 -1.55 4.63
C MET A 32 -8.95 -1.63 5.40
N GLY A 33 -9.23 -2.80 5.97
CA GLY A 33 -10.23 -2.96 7.01
C GLY A 33 -9.60 -2.85 8.39
N TYR A 34 -10.33 -2.27 9.34
CA TYR A 34 -9.91 -2.23 10.73
C TYR A 34 -11.11 -2.32 11.68
N LEU A 35 -10.88 -2.82 12.90
CA LEU A 35 -11.87 -2.84 13.99
C LEU A 35 -11.32 -2.08 15.18
N ALA A 36 -12.06 -1.09 15.65
CA ALA A 36 -11.72 -0.27 16.82
C ALA A 36 -12.93 -0.14 17.75
N LYS A 37 -12.68 0.06 19.05
CA LYS A 37 -13.74 0.28 20.05
C LYS A 37 -14.12 1.76 20.17
N GLU A 38 -13.27 2.64 19.67
CA GLU A 38 -13.41 4.09 19.75
C GLU A 38 -12.93 4.73 18.45
N GLU A 39 -13.31 5.99 18.26
CA GLU A 39 -12.81 6.81 17.16
C GLU A 39 -11.29 7.02 17.33
N LEU A 40 -10.56 6.90 16.22
CA LEU A 40 -9.12 7.01 16.21
C LEU A 40 -8.62 7.72 14.96
N ALA A 41 -7.39 8.20 15.02
CA ALA A 41 -6.68 8.70 13.86
C ALA A 41 -5.77 7.61 13.31
N MET A 42 -5.76 7.47 11.99
CA MET A 42 -4.80 6.67 11.27
C MET A 42 -3.70 7.58 10.73
N ILE A 43 -2.47 7.32 11.14
CA ILE A 43 -1.28 8.07 10.73
C ILE A 43 -0.53 7.21 9.71
N LEU A 44 -0.24 7.84 8.57
CA LEU A 44 0.34 7.21 7.40
C LEU A 44 1.78 7.75 7.24
N PRO A 45 2.83 7.03 7.67
CA PRO A 45 4.20 7.53 7.49
C PRO A 45 4.58 7.47 6.01
N LEU A 46 4.89 8.61 5.39
CA LEU A 46 5.24 8.70 3.97
C LEU A 46 6.71 9.10 3.78
N PRO A 47 7.56 8.32 3.09
CA PRO A 47 8.91 8.74 2.73
C PRO A 47 8.85 9.85 1.67
N ILE A 48 9.16 11.06 2.09
CA ILE A 48 9.26 12.23 1.22
C ILE A 48 10.73 12.53 0.91
N GLU A 49 10.97 13.31 -0.14
CA GLU A 49 12.31 13.78 -0.49
C GLU A 49 12.91 14.66 0.62
N GLN A 50 14.25 14.77 0.64
CA GLN A 50 14.94 15.67 1.56
C GLN A 50 14.70 17.12 1.12
N ASN A 51 14.24 17.96 2.05
CA ASN A 51 13.74 19.32 1.78
C ASN A 51 12.54 19.34 0.83
N PRO A 52 11.42 18.71 1.24
CA PRO A 52 10.20 18.81 0.46
C PRO A 52 9.78 20.28 0.40
N GLY A 53 9.32 20.75 -0.76
CA GLY A 53 8.65 22.04 -0.86
C GLY A 53 7.40 22.12 0.04
N GLU A 54 6.67 23.23 0.03
CA GLU A 54 5.58 23.47 0.98
C GLU A 54 4.43 22.44 0.95
N GLU A 55 4.16 21.81 -0.20
CA GLU A 55 3.14 20.75 -0.33
C GLU A 55 3.75 19.50 -0.96
N PRO A 56 4.38 18.64 -0.16
CA PRO A 56 4.93 17.37 -0.60
C PRO A 56 3.90 16.24 -0.52
N VAL A 57 2.60 16.55 -0.37
CA VAL A 57 1.49 15.59 -0.45
C VAL A 57 0.28 16.29 -1.04
N ARG A 58 -0.36 15.64 -2.02
CA ARG A 58 -1.66 16.03 -2.57
C ARG A 58 -2.63 14.85 -2.50
N PHE A 59 -3.67 15.04 -1.70
CA PHE A 59 -4.77 14.09 -1.65
C PHE A 59 -5.60 14.15 -2.94
N ILE A 60 -5.86 12.97 -3.50
CA ILE A 60 -6.76 12.79 -4.65
C ILE A 60 -8.02 12.16 -4.08
N ASP A 61 -9.16 12.81 -4.30
CA ASP A 61 -10.44 12.24 -3.92
C ASP A 61 -10.83 11.12 -4.90
N LEU A 62 -10.96 9.90 -4.36
CA LEU A 62 -11.42 8.72 -5.09
C LEU A 62 -12.82 8.28 -4.62
N SER A 63 -13.56 9.13 -3.89
CA SER A 63 -14.90 8.83 -3.39
C SER A 63 -15.87 8.42 -4.50
N GLY A 64 -15.69 8.96 -5.72
CA GLY A 64 -16.45 8.58 -6.91
C GLY A 64 -16.06 7.23 -7.55
N TYR A 65 -15.03 6.55 -7.04
CA TYR A 65 -14.50 5.30 -7.61
C TYR A 65 -14.14 4.26 -6.54
N GLY A 66 -15.15 3.80 -5.80
CA GLY A 66 -14.99 2.82 -4.72
C GLY A 66 -14.56 1.41 -5.17
N ASP A 67 -14.70 1.07 -6.45
CA ASP A 67 -14.33 -0.24 -7.00
C ASP A 67 -12.85 -0.32 -7.46
N PHE A 68 -12.02 0.70 -7.18
CA PHE A 68 -10.63 0.80 -7.68
C PHE A 68 -9.83 -0.52 -7.57
N PHE A 69 -9.77 -1.11 -6.37
CA PHE A 69 -8.97 -2.33 -6.16
C PHE A 69 -9.61 -3.57 -6.76
N LYS A 70 -10.93 -3.61 -6.93
CA LYS A 70 -11.64 -4.71 -7.58
C LYS A 70 -11.36 -4.70 -9.08
N ASP A 71 -11.42 -3.52 -9.71
CA ASP A 71 -11.12 -3.38 -11.13
C ASP A 71 -9.64 -3.63 -11.42
N LEU A 72 -8.75 -3.23 -10.50
CA LEU A 72 -7.33 -3.55 -10.56
C LEU A 72 -7.06 -5.07 -10.48
N ASP A 73 -7.87 -5.81 -9.72
CA ASP A 73 -7.74 -7.27 -9.55
C ASP A 73 -8.37 -8.07 -10.70
N SER A 74 -9.35 -7.47 -11.40
CA SER A 74 -10.12 -8.12 -12.48
C SER A 74 -9.31 -8.82 -13.59
N PRO A 75 -8.10 -8.37 -13.98
CA PRO A 75 -7.28 -9.12 -14.94
C PRO A 75 -6.78 -10.43 -14.36
N PHE A 76 -6.50 -10.50 -13.05
CA PHE A 76 -5.92 -11.67 -12.39
C PHE A 76 -6.93 -12.80 -12.17
N ASP A 77 -8.22 -12.49 -12.06
CA ASP A 77 -9.31 -13.47 -11.92
C ASP A 77 -9.38 -14.50 -13.07
N LYS A 78 -8.84 -14.17 -14.24
CA LYS A 78 -8.91 -14.99 -15.46
C LYS A 78 -7.63 -15.76 -15.76
N TYR A 79 -6.56 -15.56 -14.99
CA TYR A 79 -5.30 -16.29 -15.15
C TYR A 79 -5.16 -17.41 -14.12
N PHE A 80 -6.11 -18.34 -14.08
CA PHE A 80 -5.77 -19.74 -13.77
C PHE A 80 -5.04 -20.35 -14.97
N GLY A 81 -3.87 -19.77 -15.32
CA GLY A 81 -2.90 -20.52 -16.08
C GLY A 81 -2.52 -21.71 -15.22
N ARG A 82 -2.89 -22.93 -15.64
CA ARG A 82 -2.30 -24.17 -15.13
C ARG A 82 -0.79 -23.99 -15.24
N SER A 83 -0.14 -23.59 -14.15
CA SER A 83 1.30 -23.70 -14.08
C SER A 83 1.60 -25.19 -14.13
N LEU A 84 2.27 -25.62 -15.20
CA LEU A 84 3.01 -26.87 -15.14
C LEU A 84 4.06 -26.65 -14.05
N SER A 85 3.75 -27.08 -12.83
CA SER A 85 4.73 -27.13 -11.77
C SER A 85 5.83 -28.08 -12.23
N MET A 86 6.90 -27.52 -12.82
CA MET A 86 8.17 -28.21 -12.82
C MET A 86 8.53 -28.36 -11.35
N LYS A 87 8.72 -29.61 -10.91
CA LYS A 87 9.34 -29.90 -9.62
C LYS A 87 10.73 -29.28 -9.64
N VAL A 88 10.84 -28.05 -9.16
CA VAL A 88 12.12 -27.43 -8.80
C VAL A 88 12.57 -28.22 -7.58
N GLY A 89 13.71 -28.90 -7.74
CA GLY A 89 14.34 -29.66 -6.67
C GLY A 89 14.59 -28.80 -5.44
N ASP A 90 14.50 -29.47 -4.29
CA ASP A 90 14.69 -29.00 -2.92
C ASP A 90 15.26 -27.58 -2.82
N SER A 91 14.35 -26.61 -2.61
CA SER A 91 14.72 -25.22 -2.45
C SER A 91 15.54 -25.07 -1.17
N VAL A 92 16.83 -24.77 -1.30
CA VAL A 92 17.61 -24.19 -0.21
C VAL A 92 16.84 -22.96 0.27
N GLY A 93 16.20 -23.07 1.43
CA GLY A 93 15.36 -22.02 1.98
C GLY A 93 16.14 -20.72 2.01
N LEU A 94 15.59 -19.67 1.39
CA LEU A 94 16.15 -18.33 1.49
C LEU A 94 16.28 -18.01 2.99
N LYS A 95 17.47 -17.61 3.41
CA LYS A 95 17.75 -17.27 4.81
C LYS A 95 16.86 -16.10 5.19
N VAL A 96 15.82 -16.36 5.98
CA VAL A 96 14.96 -15.32 6.54
C VAL A 96 15.77 -14.61 7.62
N HIS A 97 16.09 -13.35 7.38
CA HIS A 97 16.73 -12.50 8.36
C HIS A 97 15.64 -11.84 9.22
N SER A 98 15.77 -11.95 10.54
CA SER A 98 14.97 -11.17 11.48
C SER A 98 15.33 -9.71 11.30
N VAL A 99 14.50 -9.00 10.55
CA VAL A 99 14.55 -7.55 10.42
C VAL A 99 13.55 -6.99 11.42
N GLY A 100 13.98 -6.08 12.29
CA GLY A 100 13.12 -5.43 13.28
C GLY A 100 11.92 -4.71 12.64
N GLU A 101 11.06 -4.13 13.47
CA GLU A 101 9.82 -3.50 13.02
C GLU A 101 10.08 -2.29 12.09
N PHE A 102 9.76 -2.42 10.80
CA PHE A 102 9.91 -1.34 9.81
C PHE A 102 8.53 -0.83 9.36
N GLY A 103 8.18 0.40 9.74
CA GLY A 103 6.97 1.08 9.31
C GLY A 103 7.17 1.89 8.02
N SER A 104 6.40 1.60 6.97
CA SER A 104 6.34 2.40 5.75
C SER A 104 4.93 2.46 5.15
N LEU A 105 4.61 3.57 4.49
CA LEU A 105 3.40 3.85 3.70
C LEU A 105 3.69 5.06 2.75
N LEU A 106 2.86 5.49 1.77
CA LEU A 106 3.07 6.77 1.02
C LEU A 106 1.90 7.27 0.12
N CYS A 107 1.16 8.37 0.33
CA CYS A 107 0.14 8.96 -0.59
C CYS A 107 0.73 9.94 -1.66
N ALA A 108 0.00 10.19 -2.77
CA ALA A 108 0.42 10.95 -3.98
C ALA A 108 0.62 12.48 -3.78
N ILE A 109 1.31 13.16 -4.70
CA ILE A 109 1.61 14.61 -4.69
C ILE A 109 1.51 15.20 -6.11
N ASP A 110 0.98 16.41 -6.25
CA ASP A 110 1.01 17.22 -7.48
C ASP A 110 0.87 18.70 -7.12
N ARG A 111 1.38 19.58 -7.98
CA ARG A 111 0.94 20.97 -8.03
C ARG A 111 0.72 21.38 -9.48
N GLY A 112 -0.40 22.05 -9.69
CA GLY A 112 -0.75 22.67 -10.95
C GLY A 112 -0.01 24.00 -11.17
N VAL A 113 0.07 24.31 -12.47
CA VAL A 113 0.66 25.47 -13.15
C VAL A 113 2.18 25.50 -13.20
#